data_AF-A0A6V8D785-F1
#
_entry.id   AF-A0A6V8D785-F1
#
_cell.length_a   1.000
_cell.length_b   1.000
_cell.length_c   1.000
_cell.angle_alpha   90.00
_cell.angle_beta   90.00
_cell.angle_gamma   90.00
#
_symmetry.space_group_name_H-M   'P 1'
#
loop_
_entity.id
_entity.type
_entity.pdbx_description
1 polymer ?
#
loop_
_entity_poly.entity_id
_entity_poly.type
_entity_poly.pdbx_seq_one_letter_code
_entity_poly.pdbx_strand_id
1 'polypeptide(L)' 'MAEAWLRELMHLVVREYGITALQTEVIEEVASKKLGGREGTVLEVWLESLFGAGKLVKVHGGDATGWGPSPAWLKGKF' A
#
# COMPACT_ATOMS: atom_id res chain seq x y z
N MET A 1 10.57 -7.36 5.68
CA MET A 1 10.94 -7.06 4.28
C MET A 1 9.76 -6.52 3.47
N ALA A 2 8.68 -7.29 3.25
CA ALA A 2 7.53 -6.86 2.44
C ALA A 2 6.87 -5.55 2.92
N GLU A 3 6.55 -5.45 4.21
CA GLU A 3 5.94 -4.23 4.77
C GLU A 3 6.85 -3.00 4.63
N ALA A 4 8.14 -3.14 4.89
CA ALA A 4 9.10 -2.04 4.74
C ALA A 4 9.18 -1.56 3.29
N TRP A 5 9.08 -2.49 2.33
CA TRP A 5 9.05 -2.17 0.91
C TRP A 5 7.76 -1.45 0.50
N LEU A 6 6.60 -1.93 0.96
CA LEU A 6 5.33 -1.24 0.75
C LEU A 6 5.36 0.17 1.36
N ARG A 7 5.93 0.33 2.55
CA ARG A 7 6.09 1.64 3.19
C ARG A 7 6.98 2.57 2.36
N GLU A 8 8.02 2.05 1.72
CA GLU A 8 8.87 2.80 0.80
C GLU A 8 8.09 3.28 -0.43
N LEU A 9 7.37 2.36 -1.07
CA LEU A 9 6.51 2.68 -2.21
C LEU A 9 5.51 3.78 -1.86
N MET A 10 4.82 3.63 -0.74
CA MET A 10 3.81 4.60 -0.29
C MET A 10 4.42 5.97 0.03
N HIS A 11 5.62 6.00 0.61
CA HIS A 11 6.34 7.24 0.83
C HIS A 11 6.66 7.96 -0.49
N LEU A 12 7.22 7.23 -1.47
CA LEU A 12 7.57 7.77 -2.77
C LEU A 12 6.35 8.30 -3.53
N VAL A 13 5.27 7.51 -3.56
CA VAL A 13 4.02 7.86 -4.28
C VAL A 13 3.39 9.14 -3.72
N VAL A 14 3.34 9.29 -2.39
CA VAL A 14 2.77 10.48 -1.75
C VAL A 14 3.70 11.68 -1.83
N ARG A 15 5.00 11.51 -1.55
CA ARG A 15 5.95 12.63 -1.42
C ARG A 15 6.47 13.14 -2.75
N GLU A 16 6.74 12.24 -3.69
CA GLU A 16 7.33 12.61 -4.98
C GLU A 16 6.26 12.85 -6.04
N TYR A 17 5.16 12.09 -6.02
CA TYR A 17 4.14 12.13 -7.07
C TYR A 17 2.81 12.77 -6.63
N GLY A 18 2.63 13.08 -5.35
CA GLY A 18 1.40 13.68 -4.83
C GLY A 18 0.16 12.77 -4.92
N ILE A 19 0.36 11.47 -5.18
CA ILE A 19 -0.73 10.49 -5.28
C ILE A 19 -1.05 9.97 -3.88
N THR A 20 -2.33 9.98 -3.51
CA THR A 20 -2.76 9.66 -2.13
C THR A 20 -3.08 8.19 -1.90
N ALA A 21 -3.30 7.40 -2.97
CA ALA A 21 -3.56 5.98 -2.91
C ALA A 21 -3.17 5.27 -4.22
N LEU A 22 -2.77 4.00 -4.13
CA LEU A 22 -2.58 3.11 -5.27
C LEU A 22 -3.64 2.01 -5.28
N GLN A 23 -4.13 1.66 -6.47
CA GLN A 23 -5.01 0.50 -6.65
C GLN A 23 -4.27 -0.81 -6.32
N THR A 24 -5.00 -1.82 -5.85
CA THR A 24 -4.45 -3.15 -5.54
C THR A 24 -3.65 -3.70 -6.73
N GLU A 25 -4.18 -3.58 -7.93
CA GLU A 25 -3.62 -4.08 -9.19
C GLU A 25 -2.29 -3.40 -9.51
N VAL A 26 -2.20 -2.09 -9.26
CA VAL A 26 -0.95 -1.31 -9.46
C VAL A 26 0.09 -1.74 -8.44
N ILE A 27 -0.29 -1.95 -7.18
CA ILE A 27 0.62 -2.44 -6.14
C ILE A 27 1.15 -3.83 -6.52
N GLU A 28 0.28 -4.69 -7.03
CA GLU A 28 0.65 -6.03 -7.49
C GLU A 28 1.68 -5.96 -8.62
N GLU A 29 1.38 -5.19 -9.67
CA GLU A 29 2.24 -5.03 -10.85
C GLU A 29 3.65 -4.55 -10.48
N VAL A 30 3.75 -3.54 -9.61
CA VAL A 30 5.04 -2.90 -9.30
C VAL A 30 5.80 -3.59 -8.17
N ALA A 31 5.14 -4.40 -7.34
CA ALA A 31 5.73 -4.87 -6.09
C ALA A 31 5.61 -6.37 -5.81
N SER A 32 4.90 -7.21 -6.58
CA SER A 32 4.60 -8.59 -6.19
C SER A 32 5.83 -9.38 -5.71
N LYS A 33 6.94 -9.35 -6.47
CA LYS A 33 8.22 -9.98 -6.10
C LYS A 33 8.81 -9.45 -4.78
N LYS A 34 8.68 -8.15 -4.52
CA LYS A 34 9.17 -7.50 -3.29
C LYS A 34 8.23 -7.73 -2.10
N LEU A 35 6.97 -8.04 -2.37
CA LEU A 35 5.95 -8.42 -1.40
C LEU A 35 5.92 -9.93 -1.14
N GLY A 36 6.95 -10.67 -1.55
CA GLY A 36 7.05 -12.11 -1.30
C GLY A 36 6.14 -12.96 -2.19
N GLY A 37 5.84 -12.48 -3.40
CA GLY A 37 4.97 -13.15 -4.37
C GLY A 37 3.49 -13.11 -4.01
N ARG A 38 3.07 -12.14 -3.17
CA ARG A 38 1.65 -11.94 -2.87
C ARG A 38 0.97 -11.30 -4.07
N GLU A 39 -0.04 -11.99 -4.58
CA GLU A 39 -0.80 -11.65 -5.79
C GLU A 39 -2.29 -12.00 -5.56
N GLY A 40 -3.18 -11.34 -6.29
CA GLY A 40 -4.64 -11.47 -6.17
C GLY A 40 -5.14 -11.38 -4.72
N THR A 41 -6.00 -12.32 -4.32
CA THR A 41 -6.62 -12.33 -2.99
C THR A 41 -5.60 -12.37 -1.84
N VAL A 42 -4.41 -12.98 -2.04
CA VAL A 42 -3.38 -13.02 -0.99
C VAL A 42 -2.83 -11.63 -0.74
N LEU A 43 -2.67 -10.82 -1.79
CA LEU A 43 -2.28 -9.42 -1.67
C LEU A 43 -3.38 -8.61 -0.98
N GLU A 44 -4.64 -8.77 -1.40
CA GLU A 44 -5.79 -8.07 -0.82
C GLU A 44 -5.91 -8.31 0.69
N VAL A 45 -5.91 -9.58 1.12
CA VAL A 45 -6.00 -9.96 2.54
C VAL A 45 -4.86 -9.36 3.35
N TRP A 46 -3.66 -9.31 2.77
CA TRP A 46 -2.52 -8.70 3.44
C TRP A 46 -2.66 -7.18 3.56
N LEU A 47 -3.10 -6.48 2.51
CA LEU A 47 -3.36 -5.04 2.55
C LEU A 47 -4.48 -4.70 3.54
N GLU A 48 -5.55 -5.50 3.60
CA GLU A 48 -6.60 -5.40 4.62
C GLU A 48 -6.05 -5.52 6.04
N SER A 49 -5.12 -6.45 6.28
CA SER A 49 -4.49 -6.59 7.60
C SER A 49 -3.67 -5.35 8.00
N LEU A 50 -3.03 -4.68 7.03
CA LEU A 50 -2.30 -3.42 7.28
C LEU A 50 -3.25 -2.26 7.53
N PHE A 51 -4.40 -2.24 6.86
CA PHE A 51 -5.48 -1.29 7.15
C PHE A 51 -6.06 -1.51 8.55
N GLY A 52 -6.36 -2.75 8.93
CA GLY A 52 -6.81 -3.09 10.29
C GLY A 52 -5.78 -2.72 11.37
N ALA A 53 -4.48 -2.73 11.03
CA ALA A 53 -3.41 -2.28 11.90
C ALA A 53 -3.20 -0.74 11.92
N GLY A 54 -4.04 0.04 11.21
CA GLY A 54 -3.94 1.50 11.14
C GLY A 54 -2.75 2.01 10.31
N LYS A 55 -2.11 1.14 9.51
CA LYS A 55 -0.94 1.47 8.69
C LYS A 55 -1.34 2.05 7.33
N LEU A 56 -2.41 1.50 6.77
CA LEU A 56 -3.00 1.99 5.52
C LEU A 56 -4.33 2.68 5.79
N VAL A 57 -4.75 3.48 4.82
CA VAL A 57 -6.13 3.94 4.63
C VAL A 57 -6.69 3.28 3.38
N LYS A 58 -7.94 2.85 3.43
CA LYS A 58 -8.66 2.27 2.30
C LYS A 58 -9.49 3.36 1.62
N VAL A 59 -9.31 3.53 0.32
CA VAL A 59 -10.02 4.51 -0.50
C VAL A 59 -10.90 3.76 -1.49
N HIS A 60 -12.19 4.07 -1.51
CA HIS A 60 -13.12 3.54 -2.50
C HIS A 60 -13.36 4.65 -3.54
N GLY A 61 -13.04 4.39 -4.81
CA GLY A 61 -13.23 5.33 -5.90
C GLY A 61 -13.53 4.59 -7.20
N GLY A 62 -14.69 4.87 -7.80
CA GLY A 62 -15.20 4.07 -8.91
C GLY A 62 -15.39 2.60 -8.50
N ASP A 63 -14.93 1.68 -9.34
CA ASP A 63 -15.06 0.23 -9.14
C ASP A 63 -13.81 -0.42 -8.52
N ALA A 64 -12.84 0.36 -8.04
CA ALA A 64 -11.56 -0.15 -7.55
C ALA A 64 -11.28 0.21 -6.08
N THR A 65 -10.54 -0.67 -5.40
CA THR A 65 -10.01 -0.43 -4.06
C THR A 65 -8.61 0.18 -4.16
N GLY A 66 -8.43 1.35 -3.55
CA GLY A 66 -7.14 2.01 -3.40
C GLY A 66 -6.61 1.94 -1.96
N TRP A 67 -5.29 1.97 -1.84
CA TRP A 67 -4.56 1.94 -0.57
C TRP A 67 -3.61 3.12 -0.48
N GLY A 68 -3.82 3.96 0.52
CA GLY A 68 -2.91 5.05 0.88
C GLY A 68 -2.21 4.75 2.20
N PRO A 69 -1.04 5.35 2.48
CA PRO A 69 -0.44 5.24 3.80
C PRO A 69 -1.16 6.12 4.82
N SER A 70 -1.28 5.64 6.05
CA SER A 70 -1.67 6.52 7.15
C SER A 70 -0.52 7.48 7.49
N PRO A 71 -0.80 8.76 7.81
CA PRO A 71 0.26 9.71 8.17
C PRO A 71 1.12 9.24 9.35
N ALA A 72 0.51 8.55 10.33
CA ALA A 72 1.22 8.01 11.49
C ALA A 72 2.23 6.92 11.10
N TRP A 73 1.89 6.06 10.14
CA TRP A 73 2.78 4.99 9.69
C TRP A 73 4.00 5.49 8.91
N LEU A 74 3.85 6.60 8.17
CA LEU A 74 4.98 7.23 7.47
C LEU A 74 5.91 8.01 8.39
N LYS A 75 5.41 8.58 9.49
CA LYS A 75 6.25 9.37 10.43
C LYS A 75 7.40 8.55 10.99
N GLY A 76 7.23 7.25 11.24
CA GLY A 76 8.28 6.37 11.78
C GLY A 76 9.43 6.03 10.84
N LYS A 77 9.61 6.75 9.72
CA LYS A 77 10.76 6.59 8.81
C LYS A 77 11.90 7.58 9.14
N PHE A 78 11.62 8.66 9.89
CA PHE A 78 12.60 9.66 10.33
C PHE A 78 12.22 10.24 11.70
#